data_AF-A0A975Y7F9-F1
#
_entry.id   AF-A0A975Y7F9-F1
#
_cell.length_a   1.000
_cell.length_b   1.000
_cell.length_c   1.000
_cell.angle_alpha   90.00
_cell.angle_beta   90.00
_cell.angle_gamma   90.00
#
_symmetry.space_group_name_H-M   'P 1'
#
loop_
_entity.id
_entity.type
_entity.pdbx_description
1 polymer ?
#
loop_
_entity_poly.entity_id
_entity_poly.type
_entity_poly.pdbx_seq_one_letter_code
_entity_poly.pdbx_strand_id
1 'polypeptide(L)'
;MALAQAILTCLIDAPHSGYDLSKIFSESVGYFWNASQQQIYRELGKLESRGLIEAEIIPREGRLDKKIYSITDAGKQHLIGWMLQPSEPDIVREDLLVKIFAGGLVPVDVLVDDVERHRRIHVEKLAKYREIEQEKCPYADRLSSTEKLRRLVLHAGIRYESEWIAWCDEALATLKESEEQS
;
A
#
# COMPACT_ATOMS: atom_id res chain seq x y z
N MET A 1 -4.48 4.10 11.98
CA MET A 1 -5.72 3.53 11.41
C MET A 1 -6.05 4.28 10.13
N ALA A 2 -6.25 3.59 8.99
CA ALA A 2 -6.68 4.24 7.75
C ALA A 2 -7.40 3.32 6.73
N LEU A 3 -7.63 2.02 7.01
CA LEU A 3 -8.18 1.11 5.99
C LEU A 3 -9.59 1.50 5.55
N ALA A 4 -10.45 1.88 6.50
CA ALA A 4 -11.79 2.37 6.21
C ALA A 4 -11.75 3.58 5.26
N GLN A 5 -10.90 4.56 5.57
CA GLN A 5 -10.73 5.77 4.76
C GLN A 5 -10.16 5.46 3.39
N ALA A 6 -9.16 4.59 3.30
CA ALA A 6 -8.60 4.14 2.03
C ALA A 6 -9.65 3.46 1.14
N ILE A 7 -10.53 2.61 1.71
CA ILE A 7 -11.63 1.99 0.98
C ILE A 7 -12.62 3.06 0.49
N LEU A 8 -13.00 4.01 1.35
CA LEU A 8 -13.90 5.10 0.97
C LEU A 8 -13.29 5.96 -0.15
N THR A 9 -11.99 6.26 -0.09
CA THR A 9 -11.28 7.00 -1.14
C THR A 9 -11.35 6.27 -2.49
N CYS A 10 -11.19 4.95 -2.52
CA CYS A 10 -11.32 4.17 -3.75
C CYS A 10 -12.73 4.23 -4.36
N LEU A 11 -13.76 4.39 -3.53
CA LEU A 11 -15.16 4.42 -3.95
C LEU A 11 -15.64 5.80 -4.41
N ILE A 12 -14.81 6.85 -4.34
CA ILE A 12 -15.17 8.20 -4.80
C ILE A 12 -15.38 8.24 -6.31
N ASP A 13 -14.49 7.61 -7.07
CA ASP A 13 -14.49 7.69 -8.53
C ASP A 13 -15.57 6.79 -9.15
N ALA A 14 -15.72 5.58 -8.61
CA ALA A 14 -16.66 4.59 -9.14
C ALA A 14 -17.04 3.52 -8.10
N PRO A 15 -18.22 2.89 -8.27
CA PRO A 15 -18.57 1.68 -7.55
C PRO A 15 -17.63 0.52 -7.88
N HIS A 16 -17.27 -0.28 -6.87
CA HIS A 16 -16.35 -1.41 -7.03
C HIS A 16 -16.82 -2.63 -6.25
N SER A 17 -16.53 -3.83 -6.75
CA SER A 17 -16.66 -5.02 -5.90
C SER A 17 -15.51 -5.13 -4.91
N GLY A 18 -15.68 -5.98 -3.89
CA GLY A 18 -14.60 -6.29 -2.96
C GLY A 18 -13.35 -6.87 -3.66
N TYR A 19 -13.54 -7.59 -4.77
CA TYR A 19 -12.44 -8.07 -5.60
C TYR A 19 -11.73 -6.92 -6.33
N ASP A 20 -12.50 -6.04 -6.97
CA ASP A 20 -11.97 -4.87 -7.68
C ASP A 20 -11.19 -3.96 -6.71
N LEU A 21 -11.74 -3.73 -5.50
CA LEU A 21 -11.04 -3.02 -4.43
C LEU A 21 -9.75 -3.72 -4.01
N SER A 22 -9.77 -5.04 -3.84
CA SER A 22 -8.54 -5.78 -3.51
C SER A 22 -7.46 -5.61 -4.56
N LYS A 23 -7.85 -5.59 -5.84
CA LYS A 23 -6.96 -5.32 -6.96
C LYS A 23 -6.42 -3.89 -6.94
N ILE A 24 -7.29 -2.89 -6.73
CA ILE A 24 -6.90 -1.48 -6.58
C ILE A 24 -5.95 -1.28 -5.39
N PHE A 25 -6.16 -1.97 -4.29
CA PHE A 25 -5.23 -1.95 -3.17
C PHE A 25 -3.89 -2.57 -3.57
N SER A 26 -3.84 -3.71 -4.27
CA SER A 26 -2.54 -4.25 -4.71
C SER A 26 -1.83 -3.39 -5.77
N GLU A 27 -2.57 -2.59 -6.55
CA GLU A 27 -2.04 -1.91 -7.75
C GLU A 27 -1.98 -0.38 -7.65
N SER A 28 -2.60 0.26 -6.65
CA SER A 28 -2.73 1.73 -6.60
C SER A 28 -2.67 2.30 -5.19
N VAL A 29 -3.47 1.80 -4.26
CA VAL A 29 -3.53 2.36 -2.88
C VAL A 29 -2.59 1.62 -1.93
N GLY A 30 -2.12 0.44 -2.31
CA GLY A 30 -1.18 -0.37 -1.55
C GLY A 30 0.24 0.16 -1.47
N TYR A 31 0.52 1.30 -2.11
CA TYR A 31 1.82 1.97 -2.00
C TYR A 31 2.10 2.47 -0.58
N PHE A 32 1.06 2.79 0.18
CA PHE A 32 1.14 3.28 1.56
C PHE A 32 0.22 2.53 2.51
N TRP A 33 -0.59 1.58 2.02
CA TRP A 33 -1.51 0.82 2.86
C TRP A 33 -1.64 -0.65 2.44
N ASN A 34 -0.88 -1.52 3.10
CA ASN A 34 -1.05 -2.97 2.93
C ASN A 34 -2.30 -3.46 3.65
N ALA A 35 -3.25 -4.00 2.89
CA ALA A 35 -4.40 -4.71 3.43
C ALA A 35 -4.61 -6.01 2.66
N SER A 36 -4.73 -7.11 3.40
CA SER A 36 -5.11 -8.38 2.80
C SER A 36 -6.55 -8.31 2.29
N GLN A 37 -6.86 -9.13 1.29
CA GLN A 37 -8.22 -9.28 0.79
C GLN A 37 -9.21 -9.53 1.96
N GLN A 38 -8.87 -10.41 2.89
CA GLN A 38 -9.72 -10.67 4.06
C GLN A 38 -9.94 -9.43 4.93
N GLN A 39 -8.93 -8.58 5.13
CA GLN A 39 -9.09 -7.32 5.86
C GLN A 39 -10.04 -6.37 5.12
N ILE A 40 -9.92 -6.27 3.79
CA ILE A 40 -10.80 -5.44 2.95
C ILE A 40 -12.25 -5.91 3.09
N TYR A 41 -12.53 -7.21 2.93
CA TYR A 41 -13.89 -7.73 3.06
C TYR A 41 -14.49 -7.54 4.46
N ARG A 42 -13.69 -7.73 5.52
CA ARG A 42 -14.13 -7.46 6.89
C ARG A 42 -14.46 -5.98 7.10
N GLU A 43 -13.66 -5.09 6.54
CA GLU A 43 -13.87 -3.66 6.69
C GLU A 43 -15.06 -3.15 5.86
N LEU A 44 -15.29 -3.71 4.67
CA LEU A 44 -16.49 -3.45 3.86
C LEU A 44 -17.76 -3.75 4.65
N GLY A 45 -17.84 -4.90 5.33
CA GLY A 45 -19.00 -5.24 6.16
C GLY A 45 -19.23 -4.23 7.31
N LYS A 46 -18.17 -3.67 7.89
CA LYS A 46 -18.29 -2.63 8.92
C LYS A 46 -18.72 -1.28 8.35
N LEU A 47 -18.25 -0.93 7.16
CA LEU A 47 -18.65 0.30 6.48
C LEU A 47 -20.12 0.23 6.07
N GLU A 48 -20.57 -0.92 5.56
CA GLU A 48 -21.95 -1.19 5.17
C GLU A 48 -22.88 -1.12 6.40
N SER A 49 -22.52 -1.77 7.51
CA SER A 49 -23.32 -1.74 8.74
C SER A 49 -23.42 -0.35 9.38
N ARG A 50 -22.45 0.54 9.10
CA ARG A 50 -22.46 1.95 9.52
C ARG A 50 -23.17 2.88 8.53
N GLY A 51 -23.68 2.36 7.41
CA GLY A 51 -24.33 3.15 6.36
C GLY A 51 -23.37 4.08 5.61
N LEU A 52 -22.06 3.85 5.68
CA LEU A 52 -21.05 4.67 4.97
C LEU A 52 -20.85 4.20 3.52
N ILE A 53 -21.21 2.97 3.23
CA ILE A 53 -21.31 2.42 1.89
C ILE A 53 -22.63 1.65 1.76
N GLU A 54 -23.07 1.47 0.53
CA GLU A 54 -24.19 0.60 0.18
C GLU A 54 -23.72 -0.48 -0.79
N ALA A 55 -24.40 -1.63 -0.79
CA ALA A 55 -24.09 -2.74 -1.67
C ALA A 55 -25.26 -3.10 -2.58
N GLU A 56 -25.01 -3.12 -3.88
CA GLU A 56 -25.91 -3.68 -4.88
C GLU A 56 -25.51 -5.13 -5.17
N ILE A 57 -26.48 -6.05 -5.11
CA ILE A 57 -26.27 -7.46 -5.44
C ILE A 57 -26.62 -7.68 -6.91
N ILE A 58 -25.62 -8.02 -7.72
CA ILE A 58 -25.78 -8.38 -9.12
C ILE A 58 -25.85 -9.91 -9.24
N PRO A 59 -27.02 -10.49 -9.57
CA PRO A 59 -27.17 -11.93 -9.73
C PRO A 59 -26.31 -12.46 -10.89
N ARG A 60 -25.76 -13.67 -10.73
CA ARG A 60 -24.97 -14.32 -11.79
C ARG A 60 -25.36 -15.78 -11.94
N GLU A 61 -25.72 -16.18 -13.16
CA GLU A 61 -26.03 -17.59 -13.44
C GLU A 61 -24.80 -18.49 -13.24
N GLY A 62 -24.98 -19.54 -12.43
CA GLY A 62 -23.95 -20.57 -12.18
C GLY A 62 -22.73 -20.11 -11.36
N ARG A 63 -22.76 -18.93 -10.73
CA ARG A 63 -21.68 -18.38 -9.89
C ARG A 63 -22.24 -17.63 -8.68
N LEU A 64 -21.38 -17.32 -7.71
CA LEU A 64 -21.76 -16.43 -6.60
C LEU A 64 -22.13 -15.04 -7.12
N ASP A 65 -23.17 -14.47 -6.53
CA ASP A 65 -23.62 -13.10 -6.79
C ASP A 65 -22.48 -12.11 -6.55
N LYS A 66 -22.39 -11.08 -7.41
CA LYS A 66 -21.39 -10.03 -7.28
C LYS A 66 -21.99 -8.88 -6.45
N LYS A 67 -21.40 -8.60 -5.29
CA LYS A 67 -21.67 -7.35 -4.57
C LYS A 67 -20.84 -6.20 -5.15
N ILE A 68 -21.50 -5.13 -5.55
CA ILE A 68 -20.90 -3.85 -5.93
C ILE A 68 -21.14 -2.86 -4.80
N TYR A 69 -20.07 -2.25 -4.29
CA TYR A 69 -20.14 -1.27 -3.22
C TYR A 69 -20.05 0.14 -3.80
N SER A 70 -20.85 1.05 -3.26
CA SER A 70 -20.85 2.48 -3.57
C SER A 70 -20.76 3.29 -2.29
N ILE A 71 -20.06 4.42 -2.32
CA ILE A 71 -20.01 5.33 -1.16
C ILE A 71 -21.31 6.11 -1.02
N THR A 72 -21.87 6.18 0.19
CA THR A 72 -23.05 7.00 0.48
C THR A 72 -22.67 8.45 0.75
N ASP A 73 -23.64 9.36 0.80
CA ASP A 73 -23.37 10.75 1.22
C ASP A 73 -22.86 10.83 2.67
N ALA A 74 -23.34 9.95 3.56
CA ALA A 74 -22.79 9.82 4.90
C ALA A 74 -21.32 9.35 4.88
N GLY A 75 -20.97 8.41 3.98
CA GLY A 75 -19.60 8.00 3.72
C GLY A 75 -18.70 9.14 3.27
N LYS A 76 -19.17 9.97 2.33
CA LYS A 76 -18.45 11.16 1.86
C LYS A 76 -18.21 12.17 2.98
N GLN A 77 -19.24 12.49 3.77
CA GLN A 77 -19.12 13.40 4.92
C GLN A 77 -18.15 12.87 5.96
N HIS A 78 -18.18 11.56 6.23
CA HIS A 78 -17.23 10.91 7.13
C HIS A 78 -15.78 11.06 6.63
N LEU A 79 -15.56 10.85 5.34
CA LEU A 79 -14.23 10.99 4.73
C LEU A 79 -13.75 12.44 4.75
N ILE A 80 -14.61 13.42 4.43
CA ILE A 80 -14.29 14.85 4.52
C ILE A 80 -13.90 15.22 5.96
N GLY A 81 -14.69 14.79 6.95
CA GLY A 81 -14.40 15.04 8.36
C GLY A 81 -13.02 14.52 8.77
N TRP A 82 -12.63 13.35 8.27
CA TRP A 82 -11.29 12.80 8.49
C TRP A 82 -10.20 13.60 7.77
N MET A 83 -10.40 14.01 6.51
CA MET A 83 -9.44 14.81 5.74
C MET A 83 -9.16 16.19 6.36
N LEU A 84 -10.11 16.73 7.14
CA LEU A 84 -9.96 17.99 7.84
C LEU A 84 -9.14 17.88 9.14
N GLN A 85 -8.85 16.66 9.60
CA GLN A 85 -7.99 16.45 10.76
C GLN A 85 -6.51 16.36 10.33
N PRO A 86 -5.57 16.89 11.11
CA PRO A 86 -4.15 16.73 10.82
C PRO A 86 -3.75 15.25 10.89
N SER A 87 -2.86 14.86 9.98
CA SER A 87 -2.18 13.55 10.04
C SER A 87 -0.90 13.66 10.84
N GLU A 88 -0.68 12.71 11.76
CA GLU A 88 0.60 12.55 12.46
C GLU A 88 1.54 11.60 11.69
N PRO A 89 2.86 11.81 11.73
CA PRO A 89 3.82 10.83 11.23
C PRO A 89 3.67 9.49 11.95
N ASP A 90 3.73 8.38 11.21
CA ASP A 90 3.74 7.05 11.82
C ASP A 90 5.18 6.60 12.14
N ILE A 91 5.29 5.65 13.06
CA ILE A 91 6.58 5.03 13.44
C ILE A 91 6.88 3.91 12.46
N VAL A 92 8.11 3.89 11.94
CA VAL A 92 8.62 2.76 11.13
C VAL A 92 8.76 1.54 12.03
N ARG A 93 7.98 0.49 11.75
CA ARG A 93 7.98 -0.79 12.49
C ARG A 93 8.47 -1.88 11.55
N GLU A 94 9.77 -2.13 11.58
CA GLU A 94 10.44 -3.06 10.67
C GLU A 94 11.24 -4.10 11.44
N ASP A 95 10.80 -5.36 11.36
CA ASP A 95 11.41 -6.47 12.09
C ASP A 95 12.87 -6.68 11.71
N LEU A 96 13.21 -6.46 10.43
CA LEU A 96 14.59 -6.56 9.94
C LEU A 96 15.54 -5.63 10.71
N LEU A 97 15.11 -4.38 10.97
CA LEU A 97 15.92 -3.41 11.70
C LEU A 97 16.21 -3.88 13.13
N VAL A 98 15.21 -4.47 13.80
CA VAL A 98 15.37 -5.02 15.15
C VAL A 98 16.30 -6.24 15.14
N LYS A 99 16.20 -7.10 14.13
CA LYS A 99 17.09 -8.27 13.98
C LYS A 99 18.55 -7.85 13.75
N ILE A 100 18.80 -6.86 12.89
CA ILE A 100 20.15 -6.32 12.66
C ILE A 100 20.67 -5.64 13.91
N PHE A 101 19.83 -4.90 14.63
CA PHE A 101 20.20 -4.27 15.91
C PHE A 101 20.63 -5.31 16.96
N ALA A 102 19.99 -6.47 16.98
CA ALA A 102 20.37 -7.61 17.83
C ALA A 102 21.57 -8.42 17.30
N GLY A 103 22.33 -7.88 16.33
CA GLY A 103 23.42 -8.56 15.63
C GLY A 103 24.45 -9.24 16.54
N GLY A 104 25.15 -10.23 15.99
CA GLY A 104 26.18 -11.01 16.70
C GLY A 104 25.65 -12.20 17.52
N LEU A 105 24.33 -12.35 17.64
CA LEU A 105 23.72 -13.55 18.26
C LEU A 105 23.55 -14.72 17.28
N VAL A 106 23.65 -14.46 15.98
CA VAL A 106 23.55 -15.45 14.91
C VAL A 106 24.70 -15.25 13.90
N PRO A 107 25.05 -16.28 13.13
CA PRO A 107 25.95 -16.15 11.99
C PRO A 107 25.52 -15.02 11.03
N VAL A 108 26.51 -14.33 10.46
CA VAL A 108 26.30 -13.14 9.61
C VAL A 108 25.53 -13.47 8.34
N ASP A 109 25.74 -14.65 7.76
CA ASP A 109 25.03 -15.18 6.59
C ASP A 109 23.51 -15.21 6.79
N VAL A 110 23.02 -15.53 7.99
CA VAL A 110 21.59 -15.50 8.32
C VAL A 110 21.00 -14.08 8.20
N LEU A 111 21.76 -13.06 8.59
CA LEU A 111 21.33 -11.66 8.45
C LEU A 111 21.43 -11.21 6.99
N VAL A 112 22.49 -11.59 6.28
CA VAL A 112 22.67 -11.33 4.85
C VAL A 112 21.48 -11.87 4.05
N ASP A 113 21.10 -13.13 4.27
CA ASP A 113 19.96 -13.75 3.59
C ASP A 113 18.64 -12.99 3.81
N ASP A 114 18.37 -12.52 5.03
CA ASP A 114 17.14 -11.76 5.31
C ASP A 114 17.18 -10.37 4.66
N VAL A 115 18.34 -9.70 4.64
CA VAL A 115 18.49 -8.41 3.95
C VAL A 115 18.34 -8.57 2.43
N GLU A 116 18.95 -9.59 1.82
CA GLU A 116 18.79 -9.87 0.39
C GLU A 116 17.33 -10.17 0.03
N ARG A 117 16.61 -10.91 0.87
CA ARG A 117 15.19 -11.17 0.71
C ARG A 117 14.38 -9.87 0.72
N HIS A 118 14.61 -8.97 1.68
CA HIS A 118 13.92 -7.68 1.73
C HIS A 118 14.24 -6.83 0.52
N ARG A 119 15.52 -6.74 0.15
CA ARG A 119 15.96 -6.01 -1.04
C ARG A 119 15.23 -6.47 -2.29
N ARG A 120 15.11 -7.79 -2.52
CA ARG A 120 14.36 -8.34 -3.67
C ARG A 120 12.89 -7.88 -3.68
N ILE A 121 12.23 -7.91 -2.52
CA ILE A 121 10.84 -7.46 -2.38
C ILE A 121 10.71 -5.97 -2.73
N HIS A 122 11.62 -5.12 -2.26
CA HIS A 122 11.62 -3.68 -2.56
C HIS A 122 11.91 -3.42 -4.05
N VAL A 123 12.83 -4.16 -4.67
CA VAL A 123 13.10 -4.07 -6.12
C VAL A 123 11.86 -4.43 -6.95
N GLU A 124 11.17 -5.52 -6.60
CA GLU A 124 9.95 -5.95 -7.29
C GLU A 124 8.82 -4.90 -7.17
N LYS A 125 8.69 -4.24 -6.01
CA LYS A 125 7.73 -3.15 -5.81
C LYS A 125 8.11 -1.90 -6.60
N LEU A 126 9.38 -1.50 -6.57
CA LEU A 126 9.87 -0.34 -7.32
C LEU A 126 9.64 -0.50 -8.82
N ALA A 127 9.85 -1.70 -9.37
CA ALA A 127 9.57 -2.00 -10.77
C ALA A 127 8.10 -1.75 -11.11
N LYS A 128 7.17 -2.29 -10.30
CA LYS A 128 5.72 -2.06 -10.47
C LYS A 128 5.36 -0.58 -10.39
N TYR A 129 5.96 0.19 -9.48
CA TYR A 129 5.65 1.61 -9.35
C TYR A 129 6.09 2.41 -10.58
N ARG A 130 7.24 2.06 -11.15
CA ARG A 130 7.76 2.67 -12.38
C ARG A 130 6.92 2.30 -13.61
N GLU A 131 6.44 1.06 -13.72
CA GLU A 131 5.50 0.65 -14.78
C GLU A 131 4.24 1.53 -14.73
N ILE A 132 3.69 1.73 -13.54
CA ILE A 132 2.46 2.52 -13.36
C ILE A 132 2.69 4.01 -13.64
N GLU A 133 3.86 4.54 -13.28
CA GLU A 133 4.25 5.91 -13.62
C GLU A 133 4.26 6.11 -15.15
N GLN A 134 4.80 5.13 -15.90
CA GLN A 134 4.85 5.17 -17.35
C GLN A 134 3.47 5.03 -17.99
N GLU A 135 2.62 4.12 -17.51
CA GLU A 135 1.28 3.88 -18.08
C GLU A 135 0.31 5.03 -17.82
N LYS A 136 0.30 5.58 -16.60
CA LYS A 136 -0.73 6.54 -16.16
C LYS A 136 -0.32 8.01 -16.31
N CYS A 137 0.95 8.30 -16.57
CA CYS A 137 1.44 9.68 -16.71
C CYS A 137 2.38 9.89 -17.91
N PRO A 138 2.00 9.49 -19.14
CA PRO A 138 2.85 9.73 -20.31
C PRO A 138 3.03 11.23 -20.65
N TYR A 139 2.13 12.12 -20.18
CA TYR A 139 2.16 13.56 -20.45
C TYR A 139 1.91 14.39 -19.18
N ALA A 140 2.98 14.68 -18.41
CA ALA A 140 2.91 15.41 -17.14
C ALA A 140 2.29 16.82 -17.26
N ASP A 141 2.38 17.45 -18.43
CA ASP A 141 1.96 18.84 -18.65
C ASP A 141 0.44 19.04 -18.79
N ARG A 142 -0.34 17.95 -18.88
CA ARG A 142 -1.80 18.00 -19.10
C ARG A 142 -2.63 17.39 -17.97
N LEU A 143 -2.01 17.05 -16.84
CA LEU A 143 -2.70 16.43 -15.71
C LEU A 143 -3.60 17.44 -14.99
N SER A 144 -4.82 16.99 -14.66
CA SER A 144 -5.72 17.68 -13.73
C SER A 144 -5.11 17.78 -12.33
N SER A 145 -5.65 18.66 -11.48
CA SER A 145 -5.19 18.80 -10.09
C SER A 145 -5.25 17.48 -9.32
N THR A 146 -6.30 16.68 -9.50
CA THR A 146 -6.46 15.37 -8.85
C THR A 146 -5.42 14.37 -9.32
N GLU A 147 -5.10 14.34 -10.61
CA GLU A 147 -4.07 13.44 -11.15
C GLU A 147 -2.67 13.83 -10.66
N LYS A 148 -2.38 15.13 -10.53
CA LYS A 148 -1.13 15.61 -9.91
C LYS A 148 -0.99 15.14 -8.47
N LEU A 149 -2.07 15.15 -7.68
CA LEU A 149 -2.06 14.64 -6.31
C LEU A 149 -1.83 13.12 -6.28
N ARG A 150 -2.49 12.35 -7.15
CA ARG A 150 -2.27 10.89 -7.25
C ARG A 150 -0.83 10.57 -7.63
N ARG A 151 -0.25 11.31 -8.58
CA ARG A 151 1.15 11.18 -8.97
C ARG A 151 2.11 11.50 -7.82
N LEU A 152 1.83 12.53 -7.03
CA LEU A 152 2.65 12.87 -5.86
C LEU A 152 2.74 11.71 -4.86
N VAL A 153 1.63 10.99 -4.66
CA VAL A 153 1.58 9.80 -3.80
C VAL A 153 2.40 8.65 -4.39
N LEU A 154 2.29 8.38 -5.69
CA LEU A 154 3.12 7.36 -6.37
C LEU A 154 4.62 7.67 -6.26
N HIS A 155 5.00 8.93 -6.45
CA HIS A 155 6.39 9.38 -6.30
C HIS A 155 6.93 9.15 -4.88
N ALA A 156 6.11 9.37 -3.85
CA ALA A 156 6.50 9.07 -2.48
C ALA A 156 6.83 7.57 -2.32
N GLY A 157 6.01 6.68 -2.90
CA GLY A 157 6.29 5.24 -2.94
C GLY A 157 7.59 4.90 -3.68
N ILE A 158 7.81 5.46 -4.87
CA ILE A 158 9.05 5.25 -5.64
C ILE A 158 10.28 5.66 -4.84
N ARG A 159 10.23 6.82 -4.17
CA ARG A 159 11.32 7.30 -3.33
C ARG A 159 11.54 6.37 -2.15
N TYR A 160 10.48 5.99 -1.45
CA TYR A 160 10.56 5.05 -0.32
C TYR A 160 11.24 3.74 -0.70
N GLU A 161 10.78 3.08 -1.77
CA GLU A 161 11.34 1.81 -2.23
C GLU A 161 12.79 1.98 -2.71
N SER A 162 13.13 3.10 -3.35
CA SER A 162 14.51 3.38 -3.79
C SER A 162 15.47 3.55 -2.62
N GLU A 163 15.07 4.30 -1.59
CA GLU A 163 15.86 4.50 -0.37
C GLU A 163 16.03 3.19 0.42
N TRP A 164 14.98 2.37 0.50
CA TRP A 164 15.07 1.05 1.14
C TRP A 164 16.04 0.11 0.44
N ILE A 165 16.07 0.12 -0.89
CA ILE A 165 17.06 -0.65 -1.67
C ILE A 165 18.47 -0.16 -1.37
N ALA A 166 18.68 1.17 -1.36
CA ALA A 166 19.98 1.77 -1.06
C ALA A 166 20.45 1.41 0.35
N TRP A 167 19.56 1.47 1.34
CA TRP A 167 19.87 1.05 2.71
C TRP A 167 20.17 -0.45 2.81
N CYS A 168 19.45 -1.31 2.08
CA CYS A 168 19.78 -2.74 2.02
C CYS A 168 21.17 -2.97 1.42
N ASP A 169 21.56 -2.21 0.39
CA ASP A 169 22.90 -2.28 -0.20
C ASP A 169 23.98 -1.86 0.81
N GLU A 170 23.74 -0.80 1.59
CA GLU A 170 24.61 -0.36 2.70
C GLU A 170 24.73 -1.43 3.80
N ALA A 171 23.61 -2.01 4.22
CA ALA A 171 23.58 -3.05 5.24
C ALA A 171 24.35 -4.31 4.80
N LEU A 172 24.19 -4.73 3.54
CA LEU A 172 24.92 -5.88 2.99
C LEU A 172 26.43 -5.64 2.93
N ALA A 173 26.87 -4.43 2.56
CA ALA A 173 28.28 -4.08 2.58
C ALA A 173 28.85 -4.14 4.01
N THR A 174 28.14 -3.54 4.96
CA THR A 174 28.54 -3.51 6.38
C THR A 174 28.63 -4.92 6.99
N LEU A 175 27.66 -5.79 6.70
CA LEU A 175 27.65 -7.15 7.21
C LEU A 175 28.83 -7.97 6.67
N LYS A 176 29.16 -7.83 5.38
CA LYS A 176 30.31 -8.54 4.77
C LYS A 176 31.65 -8.10 5.36
N GLU A 177 31.83 -6.79 5.59
CA GLU A 177 33.03 -6.27 6.26
C GLU A 177 33.20 -6.80 7.69
N SER A 178 32.11 -7.05 8.40
CA SER A 178 32.14 -7.59 9.77
C SER A 178 32.54 -9.07 9.83
N GLU A 179 32.30 -9.83 8.76
CA GLU A 179 32.72 -11.23 8.64
C GLU A 179 34.22 -11.37 8.38
N GLU A 180 34.82 -10.46 7.61
CA GLU A 180 36.26 -10.46 7.31
C GLU A 180 37.14 -10.09 8.53
N GLN A 181 36.54 -9.51 9.58
CA GLN A 181 37.23 -9.04 10.79
C GLN A 181 37.10 -9.98 12.00
N SER A 182 36.30 -11.06 11.90
CA SER A 182 36.18 -12.13 12.93
C SER A 182 37.00 -13.37 12.58
#